data_AF-A0A7J6UII6-F1
#
_entry.id   AF-A0A7J6UII6-F1
#
_cell.length_a   1.000
_cell.length_b   1.000
_cell.length_c   1.000
_cell.angle_alpha   90.00
_cell.angle_beta   90.00
_cell.angle_gamma   90.00
#
_symmetry.space_group_name_H-M   'P 1'
#
loop_
_entity.id
_entity.type
_entity.pdbx_description
1 polymer ?
#
loop_
_entity_poly.entity_id
_entity_poly.type
_entity_poly.pdbx_seq_one_letter_code
_entity_poly.pdbx_strand_id
1 'polypeptide(L)'
;MFYLGMSISALPLCNARRVIQQPNALLCLYEFIVLIFEAYDKIFRQSYVSLVGQVVFMAMCISFTEEQMGQAKRLFVGAIHGLCHSLAAVSAVCLVECFCEYLASANPAASGGDSLEILDSTQALIVSTLGPFWASMLPSPATLNSWFLSITDLPSRAYYNRAAVCNSIAKNLPIDRFEYLGYLGSVLPFLYIIMTPIASFIFGVYLLISLNYLGQHWNEAFSSLRIQDYKHFLRMWVSPDTGDLHVFVIGIDHVARQWEADPYWDGKLLPRGSRVPSWKWITPSKYRPKTESKSKEEDLSFWATRVKQGLGPSPSDYRKPQPDGRPKLVDYFVVEASKKQAAAAAQKQKTEEKSPHEIIREDYTREESSTSEGTDSSTESPNWLYTVGSLLKKRLTAPSTGDDFNL
;
A
#
# COMPACT_ATOMS: atom_id res chain seq x y z
N MET A 1 12.19 -10.22 -5.79
CA MET A 1 13.10 -10.14 -6.96
C MET A 1 14.36 -9.35 -6.62
N PHE A 2 14.31 -8.04 -6.36
CA PHE A 2 15.52 -7.23 -6.05
C PHE A 2 16.33 -7.71 -4.84
N TYR A 3 15.64 -8.04 -3.73
CA TYR A 3 16.30 -8.59 -2.54
C TYR A 3 17.08 -9.86 -2.83
N LEU A 4 16.53 -10.73 -3.70
CA LEU A 4 17.22 -11.94 -4.10
C LEU A 4 18.48 -11.61 -4.91
N GLY A 5 18.39 -10.70 -5.89
CA GLY A 5 19.57 -10.28 -6.66
C GLY A 5 20.71 -9.74 -5.78
N MET A 6 20.37 -8.99 -4.73
CA MET A 6 21.35 -8.38 -3.81
C MET A 6 22.05 -9.37 -2.86
N SER A 7 21.48 -10.56 -2.61
CA SER A 7 22.01 -11.49 -1.60
C SER A 7 22.09 -12.96 -2.01
N ILE A 8 21.61 -13.35 -3.20
CA ILE A 8 21.61 -14.75 -3.67
C ILE A 8 23.02 -15.36 -3.67
N SER A 9 24.05 -14.60 -4.02
CA SER A 9 25.42 -15.10 -4.09
C SER A 9 26.11 -15.18 -2.72
N ALA A 10 25.45 -14.76 -1.64
CA ALA A 10 25.90 -15.06 -0.27
C ALA A 10 25.63 -16.52 0.09
N LEU A 11 24.65 -17.16 -0.54
CA LEU A 11 24.27 -18.53 -0.26
C LEU A 11 25.24 -19.56 -0.88
N PRO A 12 25.50 -20.69 -0.21
CA PRO A 12 25.02 -21.07 1.12
C PRO A 12 25.85 -20.45 2.26
N LEU A 13 25.24 -20.33 3.45
CA LEU A 13 25.90 -19.91 4.69
C LEU A 13 26.07 -21.12 5.61
N CYS A 14 27.09 -21.93 5.34
CA CYS A 14 27.28 -23.23 5.99
C CYS A 14 27.47 -23.15 7.52
N ASN A 15 27.91 -22.00 8.04
CA ASN A 15 28.13 -21.77 9.47
C ASN A 15 26.87 -21.33 10.24
N ALA A 16 25.70 -21.22 9.60
CA ALA A 16 24.48 -20.70 10.22
C ALA A 16 24.05 -21.46 11.49
N ARG A 17 24.42 -22.74 11.62
CA ARG A 17 24.16 -23.56 12.82
C ARG A 17 24.73 -22.95 14.11
N ARG A 18 25.85 -22.22 14.01
CA ARG A 18 26.50 -21.56 15.16
C ARG A 18 25.58 -20.57 15.86
N VAL A 19 24.66 -19.93 15.12
CA VAL A 19 23.70 -18.95 15.68
C VAL A 19 22.69 -19.63 16.61
N ILE A 20 22.20 -20.82 16.22
CA ILE A 20 21.11 -21.52 16.89
C ILE A 20 21.61 -22.27 18.14
N GLN A 21 22.88 -22.67 18.15
CA GLN A 21 23.49 -23.41 19.26
C GLN A 21 23.82 -22.54 20.49
N GLN A 22 23.57 -21.23 20.43
CA GLN A 22 23.92 -20.33 21.52
C GLN A 22 22.96 -20.48 22.71
N PRO A 23 23.48 -20.45 23.96
CA PRO A 23 22.68 -20.63 25.17
C PRO A 23 21.72 -19.46 25.46
N ASN A 24 22.04 -18.25 24.98
CA ASN A 24 21.36 -17.02 25.36
C ASN A 24 20.98 -16.19 24.13
N ALA A 25 19.88 -15.44 24.21
CA ALA A 25 19.40 -14.59 23.10
C ALA A 25 20.41 -13.51 22.66
N LEU A 26 21.14 -12.89 23.59
CA LEU A 26 22.15 -11.88 23.26
C LEU A 26 23.32 -12.46 22.46
N LEU A 27 23.73 -13.69 22.80
CA LEU A 27 24.81 -14.36 22.10
C LEU A 27 24.36 -14.88 20.73
N CYS A 28 23.10 -15.33 20.63
CA CYS A 28 22.45 -15.61 19.35
C CYS A 28 22.42 -14.37 18.45
N LEU A 29 22.06 -13.19 18.98
CA LEU A 29 22.07 -11.93 18.23
C LEU A 29 23.49 -11.54 17.78
N TYR A 30 24.48 -11.67 18.66
CA TYR A 30 25.89 -11.42 18.32
C TYR A 30 26.34 -12.33 17.16
N GLU A 31 26.11 -13.64 17.28
CA GLU A 31 26.48 -14.60 16.23
C GLU A 31 25.72 -14.36 14.92
N PHE A 32 24.47 -13.92 15.00
CA PHE A 32 23.70 -13.51 13.83
C PHE A 32 24.30 -12.29 13.13
N ILE A 33 24.76 -11.28 13.89
CA ILE A 33 25.46 -10.12 13.34
C ILE A 33 26.78 -10.54 12.68
N VAL A 34 27.55 -11.44 13.32
CA VAL A 34 28.77 -12.00 12.73
C VAL A 34 28.46 -12.72 11.41
N LEU A 35 27.39 -13.50 11.36
CA LEU A 35 26.95 -14.20 10.14
C LEU A 35 26.61 -13.21 9.00
N ILE A 36 26.01 -12.06 9.31
CA ILE A 36 25.74 -10.99 8.32
C ILE A 36 27.06 -10.44 7.77
N PHE A 37 28.06 -10.20 8.62
CA PHE A 37 29.38 -9.73 8.17
C PHE A 37 30.10 -10.77 7.32
N GLU A 38 30.05 -12.06 7.68
CA GLU A 38 30.58 -13.16 6.87
C GLU A 38 29.89 -13.22 5.49
N ALA A 39 28.57 -13.01 5.46
CA ALA A 39 27.81 -12.95 4.21
C ALA A 39 28.25 -11.77 3.32
N TYR A 40 28.47 -10.58 3.90
CA TYR A 40 29.01 -9.44 3.16
C TYR A 40 30.44 -9.68 2.67
N ASP A 41 31.33 -10.23 3.50
CA ASP A 41 32.70 -10.57 3.09
C ASP A 41 32.70 -11.50 1.87
N LYS A 42 31.84 -12.52 1.87
CA LYS A 42 31.62 -13.39 0.72
C LYS A 42 31.09 -12.65 -0.51
N ILE A 43 30.13 -11.73 -0.33
CA ILE A 43 29.62 -10.90 -1.43
C ILE A 43 30.74 -10.08 -2.06
N PHE A 44 31.56 -9.39 -1.25
CA PHE A 44 32.62 -8.50 -1.73
C PHE A 44 33.81 -9.26 -2.34
N ARG A 45 34.18 -10.43 -1.80
CA ARG A 45 35.38 -11.16 -2.24
C ARG A 45 35.15 -12.13 -3.39
N GLN A 46 33.96 -12.75 -3.45
CA GLN A 46 33.75 -13.93 -4.29
C GLN A 46 32.60 -13.77 -5.30
N SER A 47 31.72 -12.79 -5.10
CA SER A 47 30.40 -12.79 -5.74
C SER A 47 30.06 -11.47 -6.44
N TYR A 48 30.50 -11.35 -7.70
CA TYR A 48 30.23 -10.18 -8.53
C TYR A 48 28.74 -9.95 -8.82
N VAL A 49 27.90 -10.99 -8.88
CA VAL A 49 26.47 -10.86 -9.21
C VAL A 49 25.71 -10.09 -8.14
N SER A 50 25.83 -10.50 -6.87
CA SER A 50 25.19 -9.78 -5.76
C SER A 50 25.80 -8.40 -5.50
N LEU A 51 27.11 -8.24 -5.73
CA LEU A 51 27.75 -6.93 -5.64
C LEU A 51 27.18 -5.95 -6.68
N VAL A 52 27.07 -6.36 -7.95
CA VAL A 52 26.43 -5.56 -9.00
C VAL A 52 24.97 -5.29 -8.65
N GLY A 53 24.24 -6.29 -8.14
CA GLY A 53 22.87 -6.13 -7.67
C GLY A 53 22.73 -5.04 -6.60
N GLN A 54 23.63 -5.00 -5.63
CA GLN A 54 23.66 -3.95 -4.59
C GLN A 54 23.98 -2.57 -5.19
N VAL A 55 24.99 -2.46 -6.04
CA VAL A 55 25.35 -1.17 -6.68
C VAL A 55 24.20 -0.63 -7.53
N VAL A 56 23.56 -1.47 -8.33
CA VAL A 56 22.41 -1.09 -9.16
C VAL A 56 21.25 -0.64 -8.28
N PHE A 57 20.93 -1.36 -7.21
CA PHE A 57 19.86 -0.99 -6.30
C PHE A 57 20.17 0.32 -5.55
N MET A 58 21.42 0.53 -5.13
CA MET A 58 21.86 1.79 -4.53
C MET A 58 21.69 2.98 -5.50
N ALA A 59 22.14 2.83 -6.75
CA ALA A 59 21.96 3.84 -7.78
C ALA A 59 20.47 4.13 -8.05
N MET A 60 19.64 3.08 -8.04
CA MET A 60 18.20 3.17 -8.17
C MET A 60 17.59 4.00 -7.03
N CYS A 61 17.91 3.69 -5.77
CA CYS A 61 17.44 4.44 -4.60
C CYS A 61 17.85 5.92 -4.65
N ILE A 62 19.08 6.22 -5.07
CA ILE A 62 19.56 7.61 -5.23
C ILE A 62 18.76 8.31 -6.34
N SER A 63 18.52 7.64 -7.47
CA SER A 63 17.82 8.22 -8.62
C SER A 63 16.35 8.53 -8.34
N PHE A 64 15.68 7.70 -7.55
CA PHE A 64 14.27 7.87 -7.18
C PHE A 64 14.03 8.81 -5.98
N THR A 65 15.09 9.38 -5.39
CA THR A 65 14.91 10.45 -4.41
C THR A 65 14.30 11.70 -5.07
N GLU A 66 13.48 12.41 -4.30
CA GLU A 66 12.72 13.55 -4.78
C GLU A 66 13.62 14.63 -5.42
N GLU A 67 13.23 15.06 -6.62
CA GLU A 67 14.04 15.97 -7.45
C GLU A 67 14.19 17.35 -6.82
N GLN A 68 13.22 17.77 -6.00
CA GLN A 68 13.25 19.04 -5.26
C GLN A 68 14.36 19.08 -4.20
N MET A 69 14.92 17.94 -3.82
CA MET A 69 16.03 17.87 -2.89
C MET A 69 17.34 18.21 -3.62
N GLY A 70 18.20 19.04 -3.03
CA GLY A 70 19.53 19.29 -3.59
C GLY A 70 20.36 18.01 -3.74
N GLN A 71 21.26 17.96 -4.74
CA GLN A 71 22.02 16.75 -5.13
C GLN A 71 22.72 16.04 -3.96
N ALA A 72 23.32 16.81 -3.04
CA ALA A 72 23.99 16.24 -1.87
C ALA A 72 23.01 15.53 -0.90
N LYS A 73 21.82 16.10 -0.69
CA LYS A 73 20.79 15.49 0.15
C LYS A 73 20.20 14.25 -0.50
N ARG A 74 20.01 14.27 -1.82
CA ARG A 74 19.57 13.11 -2.62
C ARG A 74 20.54 11.94 -2.49
N LEU A 75 21.84 12.21 -2.64
CA LEU A 75 22.87 11.20 -2.45
C LEU A 75 22.83 10.62 -1.03
N PHE A 76 22.77 11.46 -0.01
CA PHE A 76 22.79 11.02 1.38
C PHE A 76 21.56 10.17 1.75
N VAL A 77 20.35 10.67 1.46
CA VAL A 77 19.11 9.96 1.79
C VAL A 77 18.98 8.68 0.98
N GLY A 78 19.26 8.74 -0.32
CA GLY A 78 19.23 7.57 -1.19
C GLY A 78 20.24 6.51 -0.79
N ALA A 79 21.44 6.90 -0.38
CA ALA A 79 22.47 5.98 0.10
C ALA A 79 22.06 5.30 1.42
N ILE A 80 21.58 6.06 2.40
CA ILE A 80 21.10 5.48 3.67
C ILE A 80 19.95 4.50 3.41
N HIS A 81 18.98 4.90 2.60
CA HIS A 81 17.84 4.06 2.28
C HIS A 81 18.26 2.76 1.58
N GLY A 82 19.13 2.86 0.57
CA GLY A 82 19.68 1.70 -0.13
C GLY A 82 20.50 0.78 0.78
N LEU A 83 21.31 1.34 1.70
CA LEU A 83 22.06 0.55 2.70
C LEU A 83 21.14 -0.20 3.65
N CYS A 84 20.06 0.42 4.11
CA CYS A 84 19.04 -0.24 4.93
C CYS A 84 18.40 -1.43 4.18
N HIS A 85 18.07 -1.26 2.91
CA HIS A 85 17.52 -2.33 2.08
C HIS A 85 18.55 -3.44 1.79
N SER A 86 19.81 -3.09 1.55
CA SER A 86 20.90 -4.06 1.40
C SER A 86 21.07 -4.88 2.68
N LEU A 87 21.13 -4.23 3.84
CA LEU A 87 21.24 -4.90 5.14
C LEU A 87 20.04 -5.82 5.38
N ALA A 88 18.82 -5.35 5.06
CA ALA A 88 17.62 -6.16 5.18
C ALA A 88 17.66 -7.38 4.25
N ALA A 89 18.15 -7.24 3.02
CA ALA A 89 18.24 -8.35 2.06
C ALA A 89 19.25 -9.43 2.46
N VAL A 90 20.41 -9.04 3.00
CA VAL A 90 21.40 -9.98 3.54
C VAL A 90 20.88 -10.64 4.81
N SER A 91 20.32 -9.84 5.74
CA SER A 91 19.72 -10.37 6.98
C SER A 91 18.60 -11.37 6.69
N ALA A 92 17.80 -11.12 5.66
CA ALA A 92 16.73 -12.02 5.25
C ALA A 92 17.25 -13.41 4.86
N VAL A 93 18.33 -13.45 4.08
CA VAL A 93 18.97 -14.70 3.66
C VAL A 93 19.65 -15.41 4.83
N CYS A 94 20.29 -14.67 5.75
CA CYS A 94 20.82 -15.24 6.99
C CYS A 94 19.72 -15.86 7.86
N LEU A 95 18.57 -15.19 8.00
CA LEU A 95 17.42 -15.72 8.77
C LEU A 95 16.88 -17.01 8.16
N VAL A 96 16.77 -17.08 6.83
CA VAL A 96 16.33 -18.28 6.13
C VAL A 96 17.31 -19.44 6.36
N GLU A 97 18.62 -19.20 6.26
CA GLU A 97 19.63 -20.23 6.52
C GLU A 97 19.58 -20.75 7.96
N CYS A 98 19.41 -19.87 8.95
CA CYS A 98 19.17 -20.26 10.33
C CYS A 98 17.84 -21.04 10.49
N PHE A 99 16.78 -20.63 9.80
CA PHE A 99 15.50 -21.31 9.87
C PHE A 99 15.56 -22.72 9.27
N CYS A 100 16.25 -22.91 8.15
CA CYS A 100 16.46 -24.22 7.54
C CYS A 100 17.24 -25.17 8.48
N GLU A 101 18.26 -24.67 9.18
CA GLU A 101 18.99 -25.43 10.21
C GLU A 101 18.10 -25.75 11.43
N TYR A 102 17.28 -24.80 11.87
CA TYR A 102 16.35 -25.02 12.98
C TYR A 102 15.34 -26.12 12.64
N LEU A 103 14.69 -26.04 11.48
CA LEU A 103 13.72 -27.05 11.05
C LEU A 103 14.34 -28.44 10.91
N ALA A 104 15.57 -28.51 10.39
CA ALA A 104 16.31 -29.77 10.30
C ALA A 104 16.60 -30.39 11.68
N SER A 105 16.93 -29.56 12.66
CA SER A 105 17.17 -30.02 14.04
C SER A 105 15.90 -30.48 14.76
N ALA A 106 14.74 -29.92 14.40
CA ALA A 106 13.47 -30.20 15.04
C ALA A 106 12.78 -31.47 14.50
N ASN A 107 13.00 -31.83 13.23
CA ASN A 107 12.39 -32.99 12.58
C ASN A 107 13.42 -33.83 11.80
N PRO A 108 14.22 -34.67 12.48
CA PRO A 108 15.22 -35.52 11.82
C PRO A 108 14.63 -36.69 11.00
N ALA A 109 13.31 -36.92 11.07
CA ALA A 109 12.65 -38.16 10.61
C ALA A 109 11.73 -38.02 9.38
N ALA A 110 11.76 -36.90 8.65
CA ALA A 110 11.11 -36.84 7.33
C ALA A 110 12.08 -37.38 6.26
N SER A 111 12.55 -38.62 6.46
CA SER A 111 13.23 -39.42 5.46
C SER A 111 12.17 -39.91 4.48
N GLY A 112 12.22 -39.44 3.23
CA GLY A 112 11.34 -39.88 2.14
C GLY A 112 11.53 -41.34 1.69
N GLY A 113 11.90 -42.25 2.61
CA GLY A 113 12.01 -43.68 2.38
C GLY A 113 10.64 -44.35 2.24
N ASP A 114 9.70 -44.05 3.14
CA ASP A 114 8.38 -44.70 3.17
C ASP A 114 7.47 -44.26 2.00
N SER A 115 7.68 -43.06 1.46
CA SER A 115 6.89 -42.55 0.34
C SER A 115 7.23 -43.23 -0.99
N LEU A 116 8.45 -43.75 -1.14
CA LEU A 116 8.93 -44.34 -2.40
C LEU A 116 8.33 -45.73 -2.66
N GLU A 117 8.07 -46.54 -1.62
CA GLU A 117 7.38 -47.84 -1.75
C GLU A 117 5.90 -47.70 -2.13
N ILE A 118 5.21 -46.68 -1.62
CA ILE A 118 3.81 -46.38 -1.97
C ILE A 118 3.70 -45.84 -3.42
N LEU A 119 4.74 -45.17 -3.92
CA LEU A 119 4.78 -44.65 -5.28
C LEU A 119 5.02 -45.74 -6.34
N ASP A 120 5.84 -46.74 -6.03
CA ASP A 120 6.14 -47.84 -6.96
C ASP A 120 4.91 -48.72 -7.20
N SER A 121 4.15 -49.01 -6.14
CA SER A 121 2.90 -49.77 -6.20
C SER A 121 1.76 -49.03 -6.93
N THR A 122 1.66 -47.71 -6.78
CA THR A 122 0.64 -46.92 -7.49
C THR A 122 0.96 -46.77 -8.98
N GLN A 123 2.23 -46.60 -9.35
CA GLN A 123 2.65 -46.52 -10.76
C GLN A 123 2.37 -47.83 -11.52
N ALA A 124 2.59 -48.99 -10.89
CA ALA A 124 2.26 -50.29 -11.47
C ALA A 124 0.75 -50.44 -11.79
N LEU A 125 -0.12 -49.95 -10.90
CA LEU A 125 -1.58 -50.00 -11.07
C LEU A 125 -2.09 -49.10 -12.21
N ILE A 126 -1.45 -47.95 -12.42
CA ILE A 126 -1.84 -46.99 -13.45
C ILE A 126 -1.43 -47.46 -14.84
N VAL A 127 -0.24 -48.05 -14.97
CA VAL A 127 0.23 -48.67 -16.21
C VAL A 127 -0.68 -49.85 -16.61
N SER A 128 -1.17 -50.63 -15.65
CA SER A 128 -2.12 -51.72 -15.92
C SER A 128 -3.53 -51.27 -16.30
N THR A 129 -3.94 -50.05 -15.89
CA THR A 129 -5.33 -49.57 -16.08
C THR A 129 -5.49 -48.67 -17.31
N LEU A 130 -4.52 -47.79 -17.59
CA LEU A 130 -4.62 -46.79 -18.67
C LEU A 130 -3.80 -47.16 -19.92
N GLY A 131 -2.96 -48.19 -19.84
CA GLY A 131 -2.07 -48.62 -20.92
C GLY A 131 -0.84 -47.71 -21.11
N PRO A 132 0.24 -48.23 -21.72
CA PRO A 132 1.55 -47.58 -21.76
C PRO A 132 1.57 -46.27 -22.56
N PHE A 133 0.66 -46.11 -23.52
CA PHE A 133 0.55 -44.91 -24.35
C PHE A 133 0.06 -43.70 -23.56
N TRP A 134 -0.96 -43.85 -22.70
CA TRP A 134 -1.47 -42.75 -21.87
C TRP A 134 -0.60 -42.51 -20.64
N ALA A 135 0.01 -43.57 -20.08
CA ALA A 135 0.94 -43.46 -18.96
C ALA A 135 2.24 -42.69 -19.28
N SER A 136 2.60 -42.55 -20.56
CA SER A 136 3.79 -41.81 -21.02
C SER A 136 3.51 -40.36 -21.40
N MET A 137 2.24 -39.95 -21.50
CA MET A 137 1.86 -38.59 -21.92
C MET A 137 1.53 -37.66 -20.74
N LEU A 138 1.19 -38.21 -19.58
CA LEU A 138 0.98 -37.48 -18.33
C LEU A 138 2.15 -37.74 -17.38
N PRO A 139 2.60 -36.74 -16.57
CA PRO A 139 3.48 -37.05 -15.44
C PRO A 139 2.78 -38.12 -14.61
N SER A 140 3.45 -39.25 -14.39
CA SER A 140 2.91 -40.35 -13.59
C SER A 140 2.32 -39.81 -12.29
N PRO A 141 1.20 -40.35 -11.78
CA PRO A 141 0.70 -39.98 -10.46
C PRO A 141 1.75 -40.12 -9.36
N ALA A 142 2.76 -40.98 -9.54
CA ALA A 142 3.95 -41.03 -8.71
C ALA A 142 4.84 -39.78 -8.85
N THR A 143 5.05 -39.24 -10.05
CA THR A 143 5.70 -37.93 -10.21
C THR A 143 4.83 -36.82 -9.64
N LEU A 144 3.55 -36.70 -9.96
CA LEU A 144 2.68 -35.66 -9.38
C LEU A 144 2.63 -35.72 -7.83
N ASN A 145 2.56 -36.92 -7.26
CA ASN A 145 2.63 -37.11 -5.81
C ASN A 145 4.04 -36.81 -5.27
N SER A 146 5.11 -37.14 -5.99
CA SER A 146 6.48 -36.73 -5.64
C SER A 146 6.65 -35.21 -5.65
N TRP A 147 5.98 -34.51 -6.58
CA TRP A 147 6.00 -33.05 -6.64
C TRP A 147 5.16 -32.44 -5.50
N PHE A 148 4.03 -33.04 -5.15
CA PHE A 148 3.21 -32.62 -4.01
C PHE A 148 3.89 -32.89 -2.66
N LEU A 149 4.41 -34.10 -2.47
CA LEU A 149 5.23 -34.49 -1.31
C LEU A 149 6.52 -33.67 -1.24
N SER A 150 7.11 -33.30 -2.38
CA SER A 150 8.25 -32.37 -2.43
C SER A 150 7.91 -30.98 -1.88
N ILE A 151 6.65 -30.54 -1.98
CA ILE A 151 6.21 -29.26 -1.43
C ILE A 151 5.96 -29.41 0.07
N THR A 152 5.43 -30.55 0.53
CA THR A 152 5.21 -30.81 1.97
C THR A 152 6.51 -31.11 2.73
N ASP A 153 7.47 -31.78 2.08
CA ASP A 153 8.81 -32.13 2.61
C ASP A 153 9.89 -31.10 2.21
N LEU A 154 9.46 -29.88 1.84
CA LEU A 154 10.38 -28.79 1.49
C LEU A 154 11.45 -28.54 2.58
N PRO A 155 11.15 -28.61 3.89
CA PRO A 155 12.16 -28.49 4.94
C PRO A 155 13.27 -29.53 4.84
N SER A 156 12.91 -30.81 4.68
CA SER A 156 13.87 -31.91 4.57
C SER A 156 14.73 -31.77 3.33
N ARG A 157 14.13 -31.39 2.19
CA ARG A 157 14.87 -31.15 0.95
C ARG A 157 15.82 -29.96 1.05
N ALA A 158 15.42 -28.88 1.72
CA ALA A 158 16.29 -27.74 2.01
C ALA A 158 17.49 -28.18 2.85
N TYR A 159 17.28 -29.02 3.87
CA TYR A 159 18.35 -29.56 4.70
C TYR A 159 19.35 -30.43 3.90
N TYR A 160 18.88 -31.46 3.19
CA TYR A 160 19.77 -32.37 2.46
C TYR A 160 20.52 -31.68 1.33
N ASN A 161 19.84 -30.83 0.54
CA ASN A 161 20.50 -30.09 -0.53
C ASN A 161 21.53 -29.11 0.04
N ARG A 162 21.21 -28.42 1.15
CA ARG A 162 22.17 -27.53 1.81
C ARG A 162 23.37 -28.30 2.36
N ALA A 163 23.14 -29.44 3.02
CA ALA A 163 24.21 -30.28 3.56
C ALA A 163 25.13 -30.80 2.43
N ALA A 164 24.57 -31.22 1.30
CA ALA A 164 25.34 -31.65 0.12
C ALA A 164 26.24 -30.53 -0.40
N VAL A 165 25.67 -29.34 -0.68
CA VAL A 165 26.42 -28.19 -1.18
C VAL A 165 27.48 -27.74 -0.16
N CYS A 166 27.15 -27.68 1.13
CA CYS A 166 28.10 -27.31 2.18
C CYS A 166 29.24 -28.32 2.36
N ASN A 167 28.97 -29.62 2.20
CA ASN A 167 30.00 -30.66 2.26
C ASN A 167 30.94 -30.59 1.04
N SER A 168 30.38 -30.31 -0.15
CA SER A 168 31.16 -30.06 -1.37
C SER A 168 32.08 -28.85 -1.21
N ILE A 169 31.58 -27.74 -0.62
CA ILE A 169 32.40 -26.55 -0.30
C ILE A 169 33.49 -26.91 0.71
N ALA A 170 33.16 -27.60 1.81
CA ALA A 170 34.12 -27.96 2.85
C ALA A 170 35.28 -28.83 2.33
N LYS A 171 35.02 -29.66 1.31
CA LYS A 171 36.01 -30.53 0.68
C LYS A 171 36.67 -29.90 -0.57
N ASN A 172 36.34 -28.66 -0.93
CA ASN A 172 36.79 -27.98 -2.15
C ASN A 172 36.47 -28.76 -3.45
N LEU A 173 35.31 -29.44 -3.51
CA LEU A 173 34.85 -30.10 -4.74
C LEU A 173 34.08 -29.13 -5.65
N PRO A 174 34.12 -29.33 -6.98
CA PRO A 174 33.26 -28.59 -7.90
C PRO A 174 31.79 -28.95 -7.63
N ILE A 175 30.95 -27.93 -7.49
CA ILE A 175 29.51 -28.07 -7.24
C ILE A 175 28.80 -28.12 -8.60
N ASP A 176 27.93 -29.11 -8.80
CA ASP A 176 27.14 -29.18 -10.03
C ASP A 176 26.08 -28.07 -10.06
N ARG A 177 25.77 -27.57 -11.26
CA ARG A 177 24.80 -26.49 -11.44
C ARG A 177 23.40 -26.93 -11.02
N PHE A 178 23.03 -28.18 -11.31
CA PHE A 178 21.72 -28.69 -10.90
C PHE A 178 21.65 -28.94 -9.39
N GLU A 179 22.75 -29.30 -8.75
CA GLU A 179 22.85 -29.40 -7.29
C GLU A 179 22.63 -28.02 -6.64
N TYR A 180 23.32 -26.98 -7.12
CA TYR A 180 23.16 -25.62 -6.60
C TYR A 180 21.77 -25.04 -6.90
N LEU A 181 21.21 -25.29 -8.09
CA LEU A 181 19.84 -24.90 -8.42
C LEU A 181 18.80 -25.64 -7.57
N GLY A 182 19.03 -26.92 -7.27
CA GLY A 182 18.18 -27.70 -6.38
C GLY A 182 18.19 -27.16 -4.96
N TYR A 183 19.35 -26.71 -4.47
CA TYR A 183 19.49 -26.01 -3.19
C TYR A 183 18.77 -24.64 -3.20
N LEU A 184 18.97 -23.81 -4.22
CA LEU A 184 18.24 -22.55 -4.36
C LEU A 184 16.74 -22.76 -4.41
N GLY A 185 16.28 -23.73 -5.21
CA GLY A 185 14.85 -24.06 -5.36
C GLY A 185 14.20 -24.51 -4.06
N SER A 186 14.94 -25.19 -3.16
CA SER A 186 14.41 -25.60 -1.86
C SER A 186 14.43 -24.49 -0.81
N VAL A 187 15.37 -23.54 -0.87
CA VAL A 187 15.52 -22.46 0.11
C VAL A 187 14.67 -21.22 -0.20
N LEU A 188 14.50 -20.87 -1.48
CA LEU A 188 13.81 -19.63 -1.89
C LEU A 188 12.36 -19.49 -1.42
N PRO A 189 11.52 -20.54 -1.36
CA PRO A 189 10.17 -20.39 -0.83
C PRO A 189 10.15 -19.95 0.64
N PHE A 190 11.13 -20.38 1.44
CA PHE A 190 11.25 -19.96 2.84
C PHE A 190 11.57 -18.47 2.99
N LEU A 191 12.34 -17.90 2.06
CA LEU A 191 12.54 -16.45 2.00
C LEU A 191 11.20 -15.72 1.87
N TYR A 192 10.31 -16.19 1.00
CA TYR A 192 8.99 -15.59 0.84
C TYR A 192 8.11 -15.78 2.09
N ILE A 193 8.07 -17.01 2.63
CA ILE A 193 7.24 -17.36 3.80
C ILE A 193 7.62 -16.54 5.04
N ILE A 194 8.92 -16.33 5.29
CA ILE A 194 9.40 -15.60 6.47
C ILE A 194 9.35 -14.09 6.24
N MET A 195 9.75 -13.60 5.06
CA MET A 195 9.86 -12.16 4.84
C MET A 195 8.52 -11.47 4.64
N THR A 196 7.52 -12.15 4.06
CA THR A 196 6.20 -11.53 3.82
C THR A 196 5.54 -11.01 5.11
N PRO A 197 5.39 -11.82 6.20
CA PRO A 197 4.80 -11.32 7.44
C PRO A 197 5.67 -10.24 8.10
N ILE A 198 7.00 -10.38 8.08
CA ILE A 198 7.92 -9.39 8.67
C ILE A 198 7.80 -8.04 7.95
N ALA A 199 7.86 -8.04 6.61
CA ALA A 199 7.74 -6.83 5.81
C ALA A 199 6.35 -6.19 5.96
N SER A 200 5.29 -7.00 5.98
CA SER A 200 3.91 -6.51 6.20
C SER A 200 3.76 -5.86 7.57
N PHE A 201 4.36 -6.46 8.62
CA PHE A 201 4.34 -5.89 9.97
C PHE A 201 5.10 -4.57 10.05
N ILE A 202 6.32 -4.50 9.50
CA ILE A 202 7.12 -3.26 9.45
C ILE A 202 6.36 -2.16 8.71
N PHE A 203 5.76 -2.48 7.56
CA PHE A 203 4.97 -1.52 6.79
C PHE A 203 3.72 -1.06 7.56
N GLY A 204 3.03 -1.98 8.25
CA GLY A 204 1.90 -1.65 9.11
C GLY A 204 2.27 -0.71 10.27
N VAL A 205 3.39 -0.97 10.95
CA VAL A 205 3.91 -0.10 12.02
C VAL A 205 4.33 1.26 11.47
N TYR A 206 4.99 1.29 10.31
CA TYR A 206 5.34 2.52 9.61
C TYR A 206 4.09 3.38 9.34
N LEU A 207 3.03 2.80 8.79
CA LEU A 207 1.78 3.51 8.55
C LEU A 207 1.12 3.96 9.86
N LEU A 208 1.13 3.11 10.89
CA LEU A 208 0.57 3.47 12.20
C LEU A 208 1.25 4.72 12.78
N ILE A 209 2.58 4.79 12.75
CA ILE A 209 3.34 5.94 13.24
C ILE A 209 3.13 7.16 12.34
N SER A 210 3.20 6.97 11.02
CA SER A 210 3.07 8.06 10.04
C SER A 210 1.73 8.76 10.15
N LEU A 211 0.65 8.02 10.37
CA LEU A 211 -0.71 8.58 10.47
C LEU A 211 -0.97 9.20 11.85
N ASN A 212 -0.71 8.45 12.92
CA ASN A 212 -1.13 8.87 14.26
C ASN A 212 -0.20 9.90 14.88
N TYR A 213 1.10 9.86 14.55
CA TYR A 213 2.10 10.74 15.16
C TYR A 213 2.55 11.86 14.22
N LEU A 214 2.84 11.53 12.96
CA LEU A 214 3.37 12.51 12.00
C LEU A 214 2.28 13.22 11.19
N GLY A 215 1.05 12.69 11.15
CA GLY A 215 -0.05 13.22 10.35
C GLY A 215 0.25 13.24 8.84
N GLN A 216 1.09 12.32 8.37
CA GLN A 216 1.52 12.22 6.97
C GLN A 216 1.02 10.92 6.32
N HIS A 217 1.14 10.82 4.98
CA HIS A 217 0.80 9.63 4.20
C HIS A 217 -0.66 9.15 4.30
N TRP A 218 -1.61 10.06 4.50
CA TRP A 218 -3.05 9.77 4.50
C TRP A 218 -3.48 9.02 3.23
N ASN A 219 -3.04 9.47 2.05
CA ASN A 219 -3.41 8.86 0.78
C ASN A 219 -2.95 7.40 0.68
N GLU A 220 -1.74 7.10 1.13
CA GLU A 220 -1.17 5.75 1.08
C GLU A 220 -1.91 4.82 2.04
N ALA A 221 -2.22 5.29 3.24
CA ALA A 221 -3.00 4.53 4.20
C ALA A 221 -4.43 4.26 3.70
N PHE A 222 -5.11 5.31 3.21
CA PHE A 222 -6.48 5.22 2.72
C PHE A 222 -6.61 4.41 1.43
N SER A 223 -5.54 4.26 0.65
CA SER A 223 -5.54 3.41 -0.55
C SER A 223 -5.84 1.94 -0.24
N SER A 224 -5.38 1.46 0.92
CA SER A 224 -5.60 0.08 1.39
C SER A 224 -6.89 -0.06 2.22
N LEU A 225 -7.36 1.04 2.80
CA LEU A 225 -8.60 1.08 3.55
C LEU A 225 -9.77 1.01 2.58
N ARG A 226 -10.45 -0.14 2.54
CA ARG A 226 -11.67 -0.37 1.75
C ARG A 226 -12.89 0.36 2.35
N ILE A 227 -12.72 1.63 2.70
CA ILE A 227 -13.81 2.51 3.14
C ILE A 227 -14.67 2.77 1.90
N GLN A 228 -15.91 2.31 1.95
CA GLN A 228 -16.87 2.49 0.86
C GLN A 228 -17.45 3.91 0.83
N ASP A 229 -17.45 4.54 2.00
CA ASP A 229 -17.94 5.88 2.28
C ASP A 229 -16.87 6.96 1.96
N TYR A 230 -17.20 8.24 2.12
CA TYR A 230 -16.34 9.40 1.87
C TYR A 230 -15.71 9.42 0.46
N LYS A 231 -16.56 9.47 -0.57
CA LYS A 231 -16.15 9.49 -1.99
C LYS A 231 -16.31 10.87 -2.59
N HIS A 232 -15.27 11.35 -3.28
CA HIS A 232 -15.33 12.58 -4.05
C HIS A 232 -15.38 12.26 -5.54
N PHE A 233 -16.15 13.04 -6.30
CA PHE A 233 -16.16 12.99 -7.76
C PHE A 233 -15.99 14.39 -8.34
N LEU A 234 -15.21 14.48 -9.41
CA LEU A 234 -14.96 15.72 -10.12
C LEU A 234 -15.93 15.81 -11.29
N ARG A 235 -16.75 16.87 -11.30
CA ARG A 235 -17.52 17.25 -12.48
C ARG A 235 -16.82 18.43 -13.14
N MET A 236 -16.35 18.22 -14.36
CA MET A 236 -15.70 19.25 -15.15
C MET A 236 -16.66 19.77 -16.21
N TRP A 237 -16.71 21.09 -16.37
CA TRP A 237 -17.51 21.75 -17.39
C TRP A 237 -16.67 22.83 -18.07
N VAL A 238 -16.53 22.74 -19.39
CA VAL A 238 -15.86 23.75 -20.18
C VAL A 238 -16.91 24.74 -20.67
N SER A 239 -16.76 26.00 -20.31
CA SER A 239 -17.63 27.09 -20.76
C SER A 239 -17.48 27.26 -22.28
N PRO A 240 -18.55 27.10 -23.06
CA PRO A 240 -18.48 27.23 -24.51
C PRO A 240 -18.20 28.68 -24.96
N ASP A 241 -18.62 29.67 -24.16
CA ASP A 241 -18.50 31.09 -24.50
C ASP A 241 -17.11 31.62 -24.16
N THR A 242 -16.60 31.28 -22.98
CA THR A 242 -15.34 31.84 -22.46
C THR A 242 -14.15 30.90 -22.61
N GLY A 243 -14.39 29.60 -22.82
CA GLY A 243 -13.35 28.56 -22.83
C GLY A 243 -12.79 28.22 -21.44
N ASP A 244 -13.36 28.77 -20.37
CA ASP A 244 -12.91 28.53 -19.00
C ASP A 244 -13.33 27.13 -18.54
N LEU A 245 -12.45 26.44 -17.81
CA LEU A 245 -12.72 25.13 -17.24
C LEU A 245 -13.20 25.28 -15.80
N HIS A 246 -14.47 24.97 -15.59
CA HIS A 246 -15.11 24.91 -14.27
C HIS A 246 -14.98 23.49 -13.73
N VAL A 247 -14.47 23.36 -12.51
CA VAL A 247 -14.34 22.06 -11.83
C VAL A 247 -15.12 22.10 -10.54
N PHE A 248 -16.11 21.22 -10.42
CA PHE A 248 -16.93 21.03 -9.24
C PHE A 248 -16.47 19.77 -8.51
N VAL A 249 -16.04 19.91 -7.26
CA VAL A 249 -15.68 18.79 -6.38
C VAL A 249 -16.91 18.44 -5.57
N ILE A 250 -17.48 17.27 -5.84
CA ILE A 250 -18.70 16.83 -5.17
C ILE A 250 -18.36 15.67 -4.24
N GLY A 251 -18.56 15.85 -2.94
CA GLY A 251 -18.30 14.87 -1.91
C GLY A 251 -19.58 14.14 -1.48
N ILE A 252 -19.44 12.85 -1.22
CA ILE A 252 -20.48 11.97 -0.67
C ILE A 252 -19.90 11.32 0.59
N ASP A 253 -20.43 11.71 1.74
CA ASP A 253 -20.00 11.15 3.03
C ASP A 253 -20.43 9.69 3.16
N HIS A 254 -21.67 9.37 2.81
CA HIS A 254 -22.21 8.00 2.87
C HIS A 254 -22.73 7.54 1.51
N VAL A 255 -22.19 6.43 1.02
CA VAL A 255 -22.59 5.87 -0.29
C VAL A 255 -23.79 4.94 -0.12
N ALA A 256 -24.72 4.99 -1.08
CA ALA A 256 -25.88 4.11 -1.09
C ALA A 256 -25.49 2.62 -1.18
N ARG A 257 -25.94 1.83 -0.21
CA ARG A 257 -25.67 0.39 -0.13
C ARG A 257 -26.75 -0.48 -0.76
N GLN A 258 -28.00 0.00 -0.75
CA GLN A 258 -29.13 -0.67 -1.35
C GLN A 258 -29.60 0.11 -2.56
N TRP A 259 -29.72 -0.58 -3.69
CA TRP A 259 -30.14 -0.01 -4.96
C TRP A 259 -31.42 -0.70 -5.40
N GLU A 260 -32.36 0.08 -5.92
CA GLU A 260 -33.57 -0.42 -6.58
C GLU A 260 -33.65 0.14 -7.99
N ALA A 261 -34.32 -0.61 -8.89
CA ALA A 261 -34.62 -0.09 -10.21
C ALA A 261 -35.56 1.11 -10.06
N ASP A 262 -35.23 2.22 -10.70
CA ASP A 262 -36.08 3.40 -10.69
C ASP A 262 -37.37 3.07 -11.47
N PRO A 263 -38.55 3.08 -10.83
CA PRO A 263 -39.81 2.72 -11.49
C PRO A 263 -40.17 3.67 -12.64
N TYR A 264 -39.56 4.85 -12.69
CA TYR A 264 -39.80 5.87 -13.70
C TYR A 264 -38.76 5.86 -14.84
N TRP A 265 -37.80 4.93 -14.82
CA TRP A 265 -36.79 4.77 -15.86
C TRP A 265 -37.28 3.90 -17.02
N ASP A 266 -38.50 4.11 -17.51
CA ASP A 266 -39.08 3.31 -18.61
C ASP A 266 -39.41 4.14 -19.85
N GLY A 267 -39.06 5.43 -19.85
CA GLY A 267 -39.35 6.36 -20.93
C GLY A 267 -40.85 6.65 -21.14
N LYS A 268 -41.75 6.03 -20.36
CA LYS A 268 -43.20 6.24 -20.50
C LYS A 268 -43.65 7.62 -20.00
N LEU A 269 -42.86 8.24 -19.13
CA LEU A 269 -43.06 9.62 -18.69
C LEU A 269 -42.74 10.66 -19.78
N LEU A 270 -42.13 10.24 -20.89
CA LEU A 270 -41.81 11.13 -21.98
C LEU A 270 -42.96 11.20 -23.00
N PRO A 271 -43.22 12.36 -23.62
CA PRO A 271 -44.18 12.47 -24.69
C PRO A 271 -43.88 11.47 -25.82
N ARG A 272 -44.91 10.78 -26.34
CA ARG A 272 -44.76 9.82 -27.44
C ARG A 272 -44.07 10.49 -28.64
N GLY A 273 -42.98 9.88 -29.12
CA GLY A 273 -42.19 10.40 -30.24
C GLY A 273 -41.04 11.34 -29.85
N SER A 274 -40.88 11.68 -28.56
CA SER A 274 -39.73 12.46 -28.11
C SER A 274 -38.44 11.62 -28.18
N ARG A 275 -37.46 12.09 -28.97
CA ARG A 275 -36.13 11.49 -29.09
C ARG A 275 -35.13 12.17 -28.14
N VAL A 276 -35.47 12.20 -26.86
CA VAL A 276 -34.59 12.79 -25.84
C VAL A 276 -33.63 11.70 -25.35
N PRO A 277 -32.31 11.93 -25.34
CA PRO A 277 -31.37 10.94 -24.82
C PRO A 277 -31.51 10.77 -23.31
N SER A 278 -31.21 9.56 -22.80
CA SER A 278 -31.49 9.16 -21.40
C SER A 278 -30.91 10.09 -20.34
N TRP A 279 -29.74 10.69 -20.58
CA TRP A 279 -29.10 11.61 -19.65
C TRP A 279 -29.82 12.97 -19.51
N LYS A 280 -30.75 13.30 -20.42
CA LYS A 280 -31.63 14.48 -20.34
C LYS A 280 -33.00 14.15 -19.73
N TRP A 281 -33.25 12.88 -19.37
CA TRP A 281 -34.50 12.50 -18.73
C TRP A 281 -34.57 13.05 -17.31
N ILE A 282 -35.78 13.16 -16.77
CA ILE A 282 -36.00 13.55 -15.37
C ILE A 282 -35.30 12.56 -14.43
N THR A 283 -35.32 11.27 -14.80
CA THR A 283 -34.64 10.17 -14.13
C THR A 283 -33.56 9.61 -15.07
N PRO A 284 -32.33 10.19 -15.08
CA PRO A 284 -31.30 9.75 -16.02
C PRO A 284 -30.70 8.39 -15.63
N SER A 285 -30.69 8.06 -14.33
CA SER A 285 -30.15 6.80 -13.79
C SER A 285 -31.20 5.69 -13.75
N LYS A 286 -30.84 4.50 -14.24
CA LYS A 286 -31.68 3.29 -14.16
C LYS A 286 -31.96 2.82 -12.74
N TYR A 287 -31.02 3.07 -11.85
CA TYR A 287 -31.09 2.64 -10.46
C TYR A 287 -31.04 3.86 -9.56
N ARG A 288 -31.76 3.79 -8.45
CA ARG A 288 -31.75 4.78 -7.38
C ARG A 288 -31.44 4.14 -6.03
N PRO A 289 -30.89 4.89 -5.08
CA PRO A 289 -30.77 4.43 -3.70
C PRO A 289 -32.14 4.06 -3.13
N LYS A 290 -32.24 2.94 -2.43
CA LYS A 290 -33.45 2.58 -1.70
C LYS A 290 -33.54 3.46 -0.44
N THR A 291 -34.51 4.36 -0.40
CA THR A 291 -34.80 5.16 0.80
C THR A 291 -35.57 4.34 1.82
N GLU A 292 -35.09 4.32 3.06
CA GLU A 292 -35.87 3.84 4.21
C GLU A 292 -36.73 5.01 4.72
N SER A 293 -38.07 4.83 4.78
CA SER A 293 -39.13 5.78 5.24
C SER A 293 -39.74 6.67 4.12
N LYS A 294 -41.07 6.74 3.85
CA LYS A 294 -42.33 6.45 4.58
C LYS A 294 -43.32 5.62 3.72
N SER A 295 -44.49 5.26 4.28
CA SER A 295 -45.51 4.40 3.63
C SER A 295 -45.86 4.87 2.22
N LYS A 296 -46.00 3.91 1.29
CA LYS A 296 -46.38 4.14 -0.13
C LYS A 296 -47.59 5.07 -0.30
N GLU A 297 -48.49 5.15 0.68
CA GLU A 297 -49.70 5.97 0.66
C GLU A 297 -49.44 7.48 0.88
N GLU A 298 -48.45 7.86 1.70
CA GLU A 298 -48.07 9.27 1.88
C GLU A 298 -47.38 9.82 0.62
N ASP A 299 -46.55 9.00 -0.06
CA ASP A 299 -45.94 9.39 -1.33
C ASP A 299 -46.98 9.52 -2.46
N LEU A 300 -47.91 8.58 -2.59
CA LEU A 300 -48.94 8.61 -3.64
C LEU A 300 -49.90 9.80 -3.50
N SER A 301 -50.31 10.13 -2.27
CA SER A 301 -51.18 11.29 -2.01
C SER A 301 -50.48 12.62 -2.22
N PHE A 302 -49.18 12.71 -1.87
CA PHE A 302 -48.32 13.85 -2.19
C PHE A 302 -48.19 14.07 -3.70
N TRP A 303 -47.91 13.00 -4.46
CA TRP A 303 -47.80 13.05 -5.91
C TRP A 303 -49.12 13.37 -6.60
N ALA A 304 -50.24 12.78 -6.15
CA ALA A 304 -51.57 13.09 -6.66
C ALA A 304 -51.94 14.58 -6.46
N THR A 305 -51.49 15.18 -5.36
CA THR A 305 -51.73 16.59 -5.06
C THR A 305 -50.90 17.52 -5.96
N ARG A 306 -49.63 17.22 -6.20
CA ARG A 306 -48.78 18.01 -7.13
C ARG A 306 -49.26 17.94 -8.58
N VAL A 307 -49.69 16.75 -9.04
CA VAL A 307 -50.26 16.57 -10.38
C VAL A 307 -51.53 17.40 -10.55
N LYS A 308 -52.42 17.44 -9.53
CA LYS A 308 -53.61 18.32 -9.53
C LYS A 308 -53.26 19.81 -9.61
N GLN A 309 -52.10 20.20 -9.09
CA GLN A 309 -51.60 21.58 -9.13
C GLN A 309 -50.85 21.92 -10.43
N GLY A 310 -50.80 21.01 -11.41
CA GLY A 310 -50.05 21.21 -12.66
C GLY A 310 -48.53 21.23 -12.47
N LEU A 311 -48.07 20.86 -11.27
CA LEU A 311 -46.66 20.84 -10.91
C LEU A 311 -46.12 19.43 -11.17
N GLY A 312 -45.34 19.29 -12.25
CA GLY A 312 -44.57 18.08 -12.47
C GLY A 312 -43.56 17.84 -11.35
N PRO A 313 -43.05 16.61 -11.20
CA PRO A 313 -42.05 16.30 -10.21
C PRO A 313 -40.76 17.09 -10.49
N SER A 314 -40.27 17.85 -9.50
CA SER A 314 -39.04 18.63 -9.62
C SER A 314 -37.81 17.73 -9.42
N PRO A 315 -36.66 18.00 -10.08
CA PRO A 315 -35.39 17.30 -9.80
C PRO A 315 -34.93 17.34 -8.34
N SER A 316 -35.49 18.25 -7.53
CA SER A 316 -35.30 18.33 -6.07
C SER A 316 -36.13 17.31 -5.29
N ASP A 317 -37.27 16.88 -5.84
CA ASP A 317 -38.24 16.02 -5.16
C ASP A 317 -37.79 14.55 -5.16
N TYR A 318 -37.08 14.13 -6.23
CA TYR A 318 -36.43 12.81 -6.33
C TYR A 318 -35.10 12.71 -5.58
N ARG A 319 -34.60 13.85 -5.10
CA ARG A 319 -33.24 14.01 -4.60
C ARG A 319 -33.25 14.36 -3.13
N LYS A 320 -34.13 13.73 -2.34
CA LYS A 320 -33.96 13.66 -0.89
C LYS A 320 -33.10 12.43 -0.62
N PRO A 321 -31.77 12.58 -0.54
CA PRO A 321 -30.89 11.50 -0.16
C PRO A 321 -31.20 11.18 1.31
N GLN A 322 -30.71 10.04 1.79
CA GLN A 322 -30.66 9.78 3.24
C GLN A 322 -30.09 11.04 3.94
N PRO A 323 -30.56 11.41 5.14
CA PRO A 323 -30.21 12.67 5.81
C PRO A 323 -28.70 12.99 5.83
N ASP A 324 -27.89 11.94 5.77
CA ASP A 324 -26.44 11.83 5.86
C ASP A 324 -25.73 11.50 4.52
N GLY A 325 -26.43 11.05 3.47
CA GLY A 325 -25.86 10.65 2.17
C GLY A 325 -25.98 11.68 1.04
N ARG A 326 -26.19 12.97 1.36
CA ARG A 326 -26.39 14.00 0.33
C ARG A 326 -25.08 14.35 -0.38
N PRO A 327 -25.02 14.37 -1.72
CA PRO A 327 -23.86 14.92 -2.42
C PRO A 327 -23.76 16.40 -2.07
N LYS A 328 -22.62 16.80 -1.51
CA LYS A 328 -22.30 18.18 -1.13
C LYS A 328 -21.29 18.73 -2.13
N LEU A 329 -21.47 19.97 -2.55
CA LEU A 329 -20.38 20.67 -3.23
C LEU A 329 -19.33 20.99 -2.17
N VAL A 330 -18.19 20.32 -2.26
CA VAL A 330 -17.07 20.48 -1.32
C VAL A 330 -16.18 21.62 -1.78
N ASP A 331 -15.97 21.74 -3.09
CA ASP A 331 -15.11 22.79 -3.63
C ASP A 331 -15.50 23.11 -5.07
N TYR A 332 -15.11 24.29 -5.52
CA TYR A 332 -15.33 24.78 -6.86
C TYR A 332 -14.20 25.71 -7.28
N PHE A 333 -13.54 25.36 -8.38
CA PHE A 333 -12.48 26.17 -8.95
C PHE A 333 -12.66 26.37 -10.45
N VAL A 334 -12.18 27.52 -10.92
CA VAL A 334 -12.22 27.93 -12.32
C VAL A 334 -10.80 28.07 -12.83
N VAL A 335 -10.47 27.32 -13.88
CA VAL A 335 -9.22 27.47 -14.62
C VAL A 335 -9.52 28.31 -15.86
N GLU A 336 -9.05 29.55 -15.83
CA GLU A 336 -9.25 30.49 -16.95
C GLU A 336 -8.53 30.03 -18.22
N ALA A 337 -9.13 30.31 -19.37
CA ALA A 337 -8.50 30.01 -20.66
C ALA A 337 -7.21 30.83 -20.86
N SER A 338 -6.16 30.21 -21.44
CA SER A 338 -4.82 30.80 -21.58
C SER A 338 -4.79 32.16 -22.29
N LYS A 339 -5.74 32.44 -23.19
CA LYS A 339 -5.85 33.73 -23.89
C LYS A 339 -6.25 34.88 -22.95
N LYS A 340 -7.12 34.63 -21.96
CA LYS A 340 -7.47 35.61 -20.92
C LYS A 340 -6.30 35.83 -19.97
N GLN A 341 -5.62 34.76 -19.56
CA GLN A 341 -4.43 34.85 -18.71
C GLN A 341 -3.29 35.63 -19.40
N ALA A 342 -3.07 35.41 -20.70
CA ALA A 342 -2.09 36.16 -21.49
C ALA A 342 -2.47 37.64 -21.65
N ALA A 343 -3.75 37.96 -21.87
CA ALA A 343 -4.23 39.34 -21.97
C ALA A 343 -4.16 40.10 -20.63
N ALA A 344 -4.52 39.43 -19.52
CA ALA A 344 -4.41 39.97 -18.17
C ALA A 344 -2.95 40.19 -17.75
N ALA A 345 -2.04 39.28 -18.08
CA ALA A 345 -0.60 39.44 -17.86
C ALA A 345 -0.01 40.63 -18.65
N ALA A 346 -0.42 40.80 -19.92
CA ALA A 346 0.00 41.93 -20.76
C ALA A 346 -0.56 43.29 -20.26
N GLN A 347 -1.77 43.30 -19.68
CA GLN A 347 -2.33 44.49 -19.04
C GLN A 347 -1.64 44.83 -17.72
N LYS A 348 -1.28 43.82 -16.92
CA LYS A 348 -0.56 44.01 -15.65
C LYS A 348 0.83 44.62 -15.91
N GLN A 349 1.55 44.13 -16.92
CA GLN A 349 2.82 44.74 -17.38
C GLN A 349 2.66 46.19 -17.84
N LYS A 350 1.62 46.51 -18.62
CA LYS A 350 1.34 47.91 -19.04
C LYS A 350 0.92 48.84 -17.91
N THR A 351 0.40 48.29 -16.81
CA THR A 351 -0.03 49.07 -15.64
C THR A 351 1.14 49.31 -14.69
N GLU A 352 2.05 48.33 -14.55
CA GLU A 352 3.34 48.51 -13.87
C GLU A 352 4.26 49.49 -14.62
N GLU A 353 4.23 49.51 -15.96
CA GLU A 353 5.00 50.47 -16.78
C GLU A 353 4.45 51.92 -16.69
N LYS A 354 3.24 52.12 -16.15
CA LYS A 354 2.58 53.43 -16.00
C LYS A 354 2.53 54.00 -14.59
N SER A 355 2.96 53.24 -13.57
CA SER A 355 3.12 53.74 -12.21
C SER A 355 4.61 54.09 -11.98
N PRO A 356 4.97 55.36 -11.70
CA PRO A 356 6.34 55.68 -11.30
C PRO A 356 6.51 55.20 -9.85
N HIS A 357 6.84 53.92 -9.67
CA HIS A 357 7.23 53.42 -8.36
C HIS A 357 8.63 53.94 -8.02
N GLU A 358 8.64 54.93 -7.13
CA GLU A 358 9.74 55.21 -6.22
C GLU A 358 10.15 53.91 -5.52
N ILE A 359 11.43 53.55 -5.70
CA ILE A 359 12.04 52.36 -5.10
C ILE A 359 12.21 52.64 -3.60
N ILE A 360 11.25 52.18 -2.79
CA ILE A 360 11.47 52.03 -1.36
C ILE A 360 11.96 50.61 -1.13
N ARG A 361 13.26 50.49 -0.86
CA ARG A 361 13.87 49.30 -0.24
C ARG A 361 13.47 49.31 1.22
N GLU A 362 12.77 48.29 1.68
CA GLU A 362 12.71 47.97 3.11
C GLU A 362 13.24 46.56 3.34
N ASP A 363 14.30 46.54 4.15
CA ASP A 363 15.04 45.38 4.62
C ASP A 363 14.18 44.51 5.53
N TYR A 364 14.27 43.19 5.34
CA TYR A 364 13.59 42.22 6.19
C TYR A 364 14.41 42.00 7.48
N THR A 365 14.10 42.73 8.53
CA THR A 365 14.56 42.42 9.89
C THR A 365 13.56 41.52 10.62
N ARG A 366 14.06 40.37 11.07
CA ARG A 366 13.41 39.36 11.88
C ARG A 366 13.38 39.83 13.35
N GLU A 367 12.21 40.06 13.92
CA GLU A 367 12.07 40.32 15.36
C GLU A 367 11.40 39.14 16.09
N GLU A 368 12.14 38.61 17.08
CA GLU A 368 11.64 37.80 18.19
C GLU A 368 10.93 38.71 19.19
N SER A 369 9.85 38.23 19.82
CA SER A 369 9.16 38.96 20.89
C SER A 369 8.88 38.04 22.08
N SER A 370 9.33 38.55 23.23
CA SER A 370 9.49 37.94 24.54
C SER A 370 8.19 37.85 25.36
N THR A 371 8.15 36.84 26.23
CA THR A 371 7.19 36.58 27.30
C THR A 371 7.26 37.57 28.48
N SER A 372 6.13 37.85 29.12
CA SER A 372 6.07 38.31 30.53
C SER A 372 4.86 37.75 31.27
N GLU A 373 5.09 37.37 32.53
CA GLU A 373 4.29 36.55 33.46
C GLU A 373 3.15 37.28 34.19
N GLY A 374 2.25 36.49 34.79
CA GLY A 374 1.33 36.91 35.87
C GLY A 374 0.71 35.69 36.59
N THR A 375 0.95 35.57 37.90
CA THR A 375 0.74 34.44 38.82
C THR A 375 -0.58 34.47 39.62
N ASP A 376 -1.12 33.29 39.99
CA ASP A 376 -1.49 32.82 41.37
C ASP A 376 -2.50 31.65 41.35
N SER A 377 -2.12 30.47 41.88
CA SER A 377 -2.53 29.78 43.14
C SER A 377 -3.98 29.21 43.14
N SER A 378 -4.32 27.96 43.51
CA SER A 378 -3.86 27.08 44.60
C SER A 378 -4.36 25.61 44.45
N THR A 379 -3.57 24.64 44.97
CA THR A 379 -3.84 23.35 45.70
C THR A 379 -5.08 22.46 45.38
N GLU A 380 -5.10 21.10 45.39
CA GLU A 380 -4.20 19.99 45.80
C GLU A 380 -4.76 18.60 45.30
N SER A 381 -3.87 17.73 44.79
CA SER A 381 -3.74 16.23 44.77
C SER A 381 -4.93 15.20 44.68
N PRO A 382 -4.69 13.90 44.38
CA PRO A 382 -3.80 13.28 43.37
C PRO A 382 -4.49 12.15 42.54
N ASN A 383 -4.30 12.10 41.21
CA ASN A 383 -4.54 10.89 40.40
C ASN A 383 -3.73 10.93 39.08
N TRP A 384 -2.63 10.19 39.04
CA TRP A 384 -1.49 10.39 38.13
C TRP A 384 -1.63 9.80 36.71
N LEU A 385 -2.70 9.06 36.40
CA LEU A 385 -2.87 8.40 35.08
C LEU A 385 -3.78 9.15 34.09
N TYR A 386 -4.49 10.20 34.53
CA TYR A 386 -5.37 11.02 33.66
C TYR A 386 -4.77 12.37 33.25
N THR A 387 -3.56 12.69 33.71
CA THR A 387 -2.98 14.03 33.59
C THR A 387 -2.17 14.23 32.30
N VAL A 388 -1.63 13.17 31.67
CA VAL A 388 -0.90 13.32 30.39
C VAL A 388 -1.83 13.61 29.21
N GLY A 389 -3.04 13.02 29.20
CA GLY A 389 -4.05 13.27 28.16
C GLY A 389 -4.79 14.60 28.31
N SER A 390 -4.94 15.13 29.53
CA SER A 390 -5.69 16.37 29.79
C SER A 390 -4.82 17.63 29.81
N LEU A 391 -3.51 17.53 30.10
CA LEU A 391 -2.56 18.65 29.96
C LEU A 391 -2.25 19.00 28.49
N LEU A 392 -2.37 18.06 27.57
CA LEU A 392 -2.29 18.35 26.12
C LEU A 392 -3.62 18.88 25.55
N LYS A 393 -4.76 18.54 26.17
CA LYS A 393 -6.08 19.06 25.76
C LYS A 393 -6.35 20.48 26.27
N LYS A 394 -5.86 20.85 27.47
CA LYS A 394 -5.99 22.22 28.00
C LYS A 394 -5.01 23.24 27.38
N ARG A 395 -4.03 22.80 26.59
CA ARG A 395 -3.23 23.69 25.72
C ARG A 395 -3.91 24.00 24.38
N LEU A 396 -5.10 23.43 24.10
CA LEU A 396 -5.78 23.58 22.81
C LEU A 396 -7.29 23.91 22.88
N THR A 397 -7.86 24.14 24.06
CA THR A 397 -9.26 24.63 24.23
C THR A 397 -9.34 25.41 25.55
N ALA A 398 -9.72 26.68 25.67
CA ALA A 398 -10.64 27.56 24.90
C ALA A 398 -10.46 29.05 25.39
N PRO A 399 -11.20 30.08 24.92
CA PRO A 399 -12.10 30.22 23.76
C PRO A 399 -11.72 31.40 22.84
N SER A 400 -11.87 31.25 21.52
CA SER A 400 -12.23 32.40 20.67
C SER A 400 -13.61 32.15 20.10
N THR A 401 -14.54 32.96 20.56
CA THR A 401 -15.86 33.16 19.96
C THR A 401 -15.73 33.68 18.53
N GLY A 402 -16.57 33.13 17.63
CA GLY A 402 -16.94 33.74 16.35
C GLY A 402 -15.88 33.69 15.26
N ASP A 403 -16.00 32.72 14.35
CA ASP A 403 -16.55 32.97 13.02
C ASP A 403 -16.18 31.83 12.06
N ASP A 404 -17.12 31.55 11.17
CA ASP A 404 -17.18 30.45 10.21
C ASP A 404 -15.90 30.28 9.39
N PHE A 405 -15.36 29.06 9.37
CA PHE A 405 -14.42 28.63 8.34
C PHE A 405 -15.14 27.71 7.35
N ASN A 406 -15.42 28.29 6.19
CA ASN A 406 -15.75 27.59 4.95
C ASN A 406 -14.64 26.60 4.58
N LEU A 407 -15.03 25.33 4.43
CA LEU A 407 -14.69 24.45 3.31
C LEU A 407 -15.91 23.57 3.04
#